data_AF-A0A180FPQ3-F1
#
_entry.id   AF-A0A180FPQ3-F1
#
_cell.length_a   1.000
_cell.length_b   1.000
_cell.length_c   1.000
_cell.angle_alpha   90.00
_cell.angle_beta   90.00
_cell.angle_gamma   90.00
#
_symmetry.space_group_name_H-M   'P 1'
#
loop_
_entity.id
_entity.type
_entity.pdbx_description
1 polymer ?
#
loop_
_entity_poly.entity_id
_entity_poly.type
_entity_poly.pdbx_seq_one_letter_code
_entity_poly.pdbx_strand_id
1 'polypeptide(L)'
;MLNNKYYIDLLNKYDLLNKYKVSLEDTQKVSALTVSIILPQYGSKILHFNLPGRNDIFNKIFNEVYEILAQQIFTNHADITDYSIGDKLKRNSEKGKNLYAVKRIVGSDYFLTKENDNTNLDVKTTFDKLKKNYTQIKQNTRNSTLSKYNNYFNEHNKYGFLPTHFSKKVVFIAGKTLWDKLENKDCIPSTYLPNTKEDNQTSIKSIPALEDCLAYVTPKYSVCYDEILSKGIGVDTIFVYDTDLDNVPQIIQDKNQYKFNLVILSNKVGQEKINGTLFWNWKNEEIELIENKQTLLSH
;
A
#
# COMPACT_ATOMS: atom_id res chain seq x y z
N MET A 1 24.69 21.55 5.08
CA MET A 1 25.47 20.31 4.88
C MET A 1 25.07 19.33 5.97
N LEU A 2 24.70 18.10 5.61
CA LEU A 2 24.27 17.07 6.56
C LEU A 2 25.48 16.52 7.34
N ASN A 3 25.32 16.33 8.65
CA ASN A 3 26.33 15.62 9.45
C ASN A 3 26.25 14.12 9.17
N ASN A 4 26.98 13.67 8.17
CA ASN A 4 27.01 12.28 7.71
C ASN A 4 27.18 11.27 8.86
N LYS A 5 28.05 11.59 9.83
CA LYS A 5 28.34 10.71 10.97
C LYS A 5 27.13 10.47 11.87
N TYR A 6 26.37 11.52 12.21
CA TYR A 6 25.19 11.40 13.08
C TYR A 6 24.08 10.54 12.45
N TYR A 7 23.81 10.75 11.17
CA TYR A 7 22.80 9.97 10.46
C TYR A 7 23.22 8.51 10.31
N ILE A 8 24.50 8.25 10.05
CA ILE A 8 25.07 6.90 10.08
C ILE A 8 24.93 6.30 11.48
N ASP A 9 25.20 7.04 12.55
CA ASP A 9 25.08 6.56 13.93
C ASP A 9 23.62 6.23 14.30
N LEU A 10 22.65 7.02 13.84
CA LEU A 10 21.22 6.76 14.06
C LEU A 10 20.73 5.58 13.22
N LEU A 11 21.14 5.49 11.96
CA LEU A 11 20.86 4.36 11.07
C LEU A 11 21.46 3.05 11.61
N ASN A 12 22.66 3.11 12.19
CA ASN A 12 23.33 1.97 12.83
C ASN A 12 22.65 1.59 14.15
N LYS A 13 22.29 2.57 14.99
CA LYS A 13 21.63 2.34 16.29
C LYS A 13 20.33 1.54 16.17
N TYR A 14 19.60 1.72 15.07
CA TYR A 14 18.34 1.02 14.81
C TYR A 14 18.47 -0.10 13.75
N ASP A 15 19.69 -0.47 13.35
CA ASP A 15 20.01 -1.50 12.34
C ASP A 15 19.28 -1.31 10.98
N LEU A 16 19.08 -0.04 10.61
CA LEU A 16 18.23 0.35 9.48
C LEU A 16 18.91 0.14 8.12
N LEU A 17 20.24 0.21 8.09
CA LEU A 17 21.03 -0.05 6.88
C LEU A 17 20.83 -1.49 6.39
N ASN A 18 20.83 -2.46 7.31
CA ASN A 18 20.65 -3.87 6.99
C ASN A 18 19.17 -4.21 6.74
N LYS A 19 18.25 -3.62 7.51
CA LYS A 19 16.82 -3.90 7.40
C LYS A 19 16.18 -3.35 6.12
N TYR A 20 16.65 -2.21 5.61
CA TYR A 20 16.05 -1.51 4.47
C TYR A 20 16.99 -1.28 3.28
N LYS A 21 18.23 -1.83 3.29
CA LYS A 21 19.22 -1.75 2.19
C LYS A 21 19.46 -0.34 1.67
N VAL A 22 19.69 0.62 2.57
CA VAL A 22 19.79 2.05 2.27
C VAL A 22 21.22 2.40 1.80
N SER A 23 21.37 3.15 0.69
CA SER A 23 22.66 3.70 0.26
C SER A 23 22.96 5.08 0.89
N LEU A 24 24.24 5.46 0.93
CA LEU A 24 24.78 6.57 1.74
C LEU A 24 24.65 7.98 1.13
N GLU A 25 23.85 8.17 0.08
CA GLU A 25 23.51 9.51 -0.40
C GLU A 25 22.57 10.23 0.58
N ASP A 26 22.76 11.53 0.73
CA ASP A 26 22.09 12.36 1.75
C ASP A 26 20.55 12.38 1.64
N THR A 27 20.02 12.34 0.43
CA THR A 27 18.57 12.20 0.14
C THR A 27 18.02 10.83 0.57
N GLN A 28 18.85 9.79 0.53
CA GLN A 28 18.46 8.43 0.90
C GLN A 28 18.47 8.21 2.42
N LYS A 29 19.32 8.95 3.15
CA LYS A 29 19.35 8.88 4.62
C LYS A 29 18.08 9.46 5.24
N VAL A 30 17.65 10.64 4.80
CA VAL A 30 16.44 11.30 5.35
C VAL A 30 15.19 10.49 5.01
N SER A 31 15.09 9.94 3.79
CA SER A 31 13.97 9.07 3.44
C SER A 31 13.95 7.82 4.33
N ALA A 32 15.08 7.10 4.39
CA ALA A 32 15.20 5.89 5.18
C ALA A 32 14.93 6.12 6.67
N LEU A 33 15.44 7.20 7.25
CA LEU A 33 15.19 7.55 8.64
C LEU A 33 13.72 7.87 8.89
N THR A 34 13.11 8.67 8.02
CA THR A 34 11.68 9.00 8.15
C THR A 34 10.84 7.74 8.11
N VAL A 35 11.08 6.85 7.14
CA VAL A 35 10.39 5.55 7.04
C VAL A 35 10.65 4.69 8.28
N SER A 36 11.88 4.66 8.76
CA SER A 36 12.26 3.88 9.93
C SER A 36 11.67 4.39 11.25
N ILE A 37 11.32 5.67 11.34
CA ILE A 37 10.57 6.23 12.47
C ILE A 37 9.07 5.93 12.31
N ILE A 38 8.54 6.02 11.09
CA ILE A 38 7.12 5.74 10.80
C ILE A 38 6.76 4.30 11.19
N LEU A 39 7.47 3.32 10.63
CA LEU A 39 7.09 1.90 10.69
C LEU A 39 6.93 1.29 12.09
N PRO A 40 7.76 1.60 13.10
CA PRO A 40 7.55 1.06 14.46
C PRO A 40 6.47 1.80 15.25
N GLN A 41 6.08 3.02 14.85
CA GLN A 41 5.25 3.88 15.69
C GLN A 41 3.81 4.08 15.18
N TYR A 42 3.57 3.93 13.88
CA TYR A 42 2.29 4.30 13.26
C TYR A 42 1.08 3.52 13.81
N GLY A 43 1.29 2.32 14.35
CA GLY A 43 0.24 1.53 15.01
C GLY A 43 -0.21 2.06 16.37
N SER A 44 0.54 2.99 16.97
CA SER A 44 0.31 3.48 18.35
C SER A 44 0.04 4.97 18.45
N LYS A 45 0.56 5.75 17.50
CA LYS A 45 0.50 7.21 17.51
C LYS A 45 0.13 7.73 16.13
N ILE A 46 -0.54 8.87 16.10
CA ILE A 46 -0.72 9.64 14.87
C ILE A 46 0.58 10.39 14.61
N LEU A 47 1.24 10.08 13.49
CA LEU A 47 2.54 10.66 13.15
C LEU A 47 2.35 11.78 12.13
N HIS A 48 3.04 12.90 12.33
CA HIS A 48 3.04 14.01 11.37
C HIS A 48 4.47 14.47 11.10
N PHE A 49 4.96 14.22 9.89
CA PHE A 49 6.27 14.64 9.43
C PHE A 49 6.17 15.82 8.46
N ASN A 50 6.97 16.86 8.68
CA ASN A 50 7.12 17.98 7.77
C ASN A 50 8.53 18.05 7.18
N LEU A 51 8.64 18.03 5.84
CA LEU A 51 9.91 18.10 5.09
C LEU A 51 9.90 19.28 4.09
N PRO A 52 10.00 20.53 4.56
CA PRO A 52 9.81 21.69 3.70
C PRO A 52 10.87 21.81 2.60
N GLY A 53 10.43 21.93 1.35
CA GLY A 53 11.25 22.20 0.16
C GLY A 53 12.04 20.99 -0.38
N ARG A 54 11.68 19.76 -0.02
CA ARG A 54 12.44 18.53 -0.37
C ARG A 54 11.61 17.52 -1.18
N ASN A 55 11.07 17.96 -2.32
CA ASN A 55 10.13 17.19 -3.18
C ASN A 55 10.67 15.81 -3.62
N ASP A 56 11.97 15.71 -3.87
CA ASP A 56 12.66 14.48 -4.27
C ASP A 56 12.67 13.43 -3.15
N ILE A 57 13.04 13.83 -1.94
CA ILE A 57 12.99 12.99 -0.73
C ILE A 57 11.54 12.59 -0.43
N PHE A 58 10.62 13.52 -0.64
CA PHE A 58 9.19 13.36 -0.39
C PHE A 58 8.58 12.22 -1.22
N ASN A 59 8.84 12.21 -2.54
CA ASN A 59 8.39 11.13 -3.43
C ASN A 59 9.00 9.77 -3.05
N LYS A 60 10.29 9.76 -2.67
CA LYS A 60 10.98 8.54 -2.27
C LYS A 60 10.37 7.92 -1.01
N ILE A 61 10.08 8.73 0.01
CA ILE A 61 9.38 8.26 1.22
C ILE A 61 8.02 7.65 0.86
N PHE A 62 7.27 8.28 -0.05
CA PHE A 62 5.96 7.78 -0.46
C PHE A 62 6.04 6.39 -1.12
N ASN A 63 6.96 6.20 -2.08
CA ASN A 63 7.16 4.89 -2.72
C ASN A 63 7.59 3.82 -1.70
N GLU A 64 8.57 4.14 -0.84
CA GLU A 64 9.03 3.20 0.20
C GLU A 64 7.88 2.80 1.16
N VAL A 65 7.09 3.75 1.63
CA VAL A 65 5.94 3.48 2.50
C VAL A 65 4.85 2.72 1.76
N TYR A 66 4.57 3.04 0.50
CA TYR A 66 3.60 2.35 -0.35
C TYR A 66 3.91 0.85 -0.45
N GLU A 67 5.15 0.51 -0.77
CA GLU A 67 5.58 -0.88 -0.89
C GLU A 67 5.51 -1.62 0.44
N ILE A 68 6.03 -1.03 1.51
CA ILE A 68 6.07 -1.67 2.83
C ILE A 68 4.67 -1.89 3.39
N LEU A 69 3.79 -0.89 3.31
CA LEU A 69 2.41 -1.05 3.77
C LEU A 69 1.65 -2.07 2.91
N ALA A 70 1.85 -2.11 1.59
CA ALA A 70 1.25 -3.13 0.73
C ALA A 70 1.70 -4.56 1.11
N GLN A 71 2.99 -4.75 1.39
CA GLN A 71 3.54 -6.02 1.89
C GLN A 71 2.94 -6.42 3.24
N GLN A 72 2.72 -5.46 4.15
CA GLN A 72 2.06 -5.70 5.43
C GLN A 72 0.59 -6.10 5.25
N ILE A 73 -0.17 -5.43 4.38
CA ILE A 73 -1.54 -5.84 4.06
C ILE A 73 -1.55 -7.26 3.49
N PHE A 74 -0.66 -7.55 2.55
CA PHE A 74 -0.56 -8.88 1.93
C PHE A 74 -0.28 -9.97 2.97
N THR A 75 0.62 -9.71 3.91
CA THR A 75 1.08 -10.71 4.89
C THR A 75 0.12 -10.88 6.07
N ASN A 76 -0.61 -9.84 6.47
CA ASN A 76 -1.37 -9.84 7.72
C ASN A 76 -2.89 -9.89 7.50
N HIS A 77 -3.35 -9.46 6.34
CA HIS A 77 -4.77 -9.22 6.07
C HIS A 77 -5.28 -9.93 4.82
N ALA A 78 -4.57 -10.94 4.30
CA ALA A 78 -5.12 -11.77 3.24
C ALA A 78 -6.35 -12.53 3.72
N ASP A 79 -7.41 -12.48 2.93
CA ASP A 79 -8.65 -13.16 3.24
C ASP A 79 -8.74 -14.48 2.47
N ILE A 80 -9.02 -15.56 3.19
CA ILE A 80 -9.18 -16.90 2.61
C ILE A 80 -10.65 -17.05 2.25
N THR A 81 -11.06 -16.34 1.20
CA THR A 81 -12.44 -16.37 0.71
C THR A 81 -12.75 -17.68 -0.01
N ASP A 82 -13.97 -18.21 0.19
CA ASP A 82 -14.47 -19.31 -0.63
C ASP A 82 -14.81 -18.84 -2.06
N TYR A 83 -14.87 -19.77 -2.99
CA TYR A 83 -15.31 -19.51 -4.36
C TYR A 83 -16.82 -19.66 -4.50
N SER A 84 -17.42 -18.81 -5.33
CA SER A 84 -18.83 -18.82 -5.69
C SER A 84 -19.04 -19.37 -7.10
N ILE A 85 -20.26 -19.84 -7.36
CA ILE A 85 -20.67 -20.19 -8.72
C ILE A 85 -20.59 -18.94 -9.60
N GLY A 86 -19.97 -19.09 -10.77
CA GLY A 86 -19.70 -18.00 -11.70
C GLY A 86 -18.30 -17.38 -11.56
N ASP A 87 -17.57 -17.68 -10.48
CA ASP A 87 -16.20 -17.18 -10.30
C ASP A 87 -15.29 -17.62 -11.43
N LYS A 88 -14.51 -16.67 -11.95
CA LYS A 88 -13.53 -16.90 -13.01
C LYS A 88 -12.16 -17.14 -12.41
N LEU A 89 -11.53 -18.20 -12.89
CA LEU A 89 -10.28 -18.74 -12.38
C LEU A 89 -9.27 -18.87 -13.51
N LYS A 90 -8.06 -18.37 -13.31
CA LYS A 90 -6.95 -18.54 -14.23
C LYS A 90 -6.00 -19.60 -13.71
N ARG A 91 -5.73 -20.63 -14.50
CA ARG A 91 -4.82 -21.71 -14.09
C ARG A 91 -3.36 -21.23 -14.15
N ASN A 92 -2.62 -21.47 -13.06
CA ASN A 92 -1.27 -20.92 -12.87
C ASN A 92 -0.21 -21.57 -13.80
N SER A 93 -0.32 -22.87 -14.07
CA SER A 93 0.71 -23.66 -14.77
C SER A 93 0.54 -23.75 -16.29
N GLU A 94 -0.56 -23.24 -16.85
CA GLU A 94 -0.91 -23.47 -18.25
C GLU A 94 -0.71 -22.19 -19.08
N LYS A 95 -0.02 -22.29 -20.23
CA LYS A 95 0.19 -21.18 -21.18
C LYS A 95 -1.06 -20.96 -22.05
N GLY A 96 -1.46 -19.71 -22.29
CA GLY A 96 -2.59 -19.38 -23.18
C GLY A 96 -3.89 -18.94 -22.47
N LYS A 97 -5.02 -19.02 -23.18
CA LYS A 97 -6.37 -18.71 -22.65
C LYS A 97 -6.87 -19.88 -21.78
N ASN A 98 -6.43 -19.91 -20.52
CA ASN A 98 -6.75 -20.97 -19.56
C ASN A 98 -7.63 -20.44 -18.45
N LEU A 99 -8.80 -19.96 -18.89
CA LEU A 99 -9.85 -19.44 -18.03
C LEU A 99 -10.83 -20.55 -17.75
N TYR A 100 -11.21 -20.65 -16.50
CA TYR A 100 -12.18 -21.60 -16.00
C TYR A 100 -13.25 -20.83 -15.25
N ALA A 101 -14.49 -21.31 -15.29
CA ALA A 101 -15.56 -20.81 -14.46
C ALA A 101 -16.03 -21.90 -13.49
N VAL A 102 -16.33 -21.52 -12.24
CA VAL A 102 -16.97 -22.43 -11.27
C VAL A 102 -18.42 -22.61 -11.69
N LYS A 103 -18.79 -23.81 -12.14
CA LYS A 103 -20.13 -24.10 -12.66
C LYS A 103 -21.08 -24.63 -11.59
N ARG A 104 -20.57 -25.51 -10.72
CA ARG A 104 -21.33 -26.07 -9.59
C ARG A 104 -20.39 -26.41 -8.45
N ILE A 105 -20.94 -26.38 -7.24
CA ILE A 105 -20.28 -26.76 -5.99
C ILE A 105 -21.18 -27.81 -5.33
N VAL A 106 -20.62 -28.97 -4.98
CA VAL A 106 -21.36 -30.07 -4.34
C VAL A 106 -20.53 -30.57 -3.17
N GLY A 107 -20.97 -30.27 -1.94
CA GLY A 107 -20.16 -30.53 -0.75
C GLY A 107 -18.83 -29.79 -0.83
N SER A 108 -17.72 -30.52 -0.69
CA SER A 108 -16.34 -29.98 -0.80
C SER A 108 -15.78 -29.97 -2.23
N ASP A 109 -16.56 -30.43 -3.21
CA ASP A 109 -16.12 -30.58 -4.60
C ASP A 109 -16.59 -29.41 -5.46
N TYR A 110 -15.66 -28.87 -6.24
CA TYR A 110 -15.88 -27.81 -7.23
C TYR A 110 -15.74 -28.40 -8.62
N PHE A 111 -16.65 -28.00 -9.50
CA PHE A 111 -16.65 -28.42 -10.89
C PHE A 111 -16.42 -27.20 -11.77
N LEU A 112 -15.30 -27.21 -12.48
CA LEU A 112 -14.88 -26.14 -13.36
C LEU A 112 -15.17 -26.49 -14.82
N THR A 113 -15.57 -25.49 -15.60
CA THR A 113 -15.64 -25.60 -17.06
C THR A 113 -14.65 -24.61 -17.67
N LYS A 114 -13.86 -25.05 -18.65
CA LYS A 114 -12.93 -24.15 -19.36
C LYS A 114 -13.72 -23.24 -20.29
N GLU A 115 -13.48 -21.92 -20.24
CA GLU A 115 -14.15 -20.98 -21.15
C GLU A 115 -13.75 -21.31 -22.60
N ASN A 116 -14.74 -21.41 -23.49
CA ASN A 116 -14.63 -21.80 -24.91
C ASN A 116 -14.31 -23.28 -25.18
N ASP A 117 -14.49 -24.16 -24.20
CA ASP A 117 -14.45 -25.59 -24.41
C ASP A 117 -15.86 -26.14 -24.68
N ASN A 118 -16.11 -26.57 -25.92
CA ASN A 118 -17.41 -27.10 -26.36
C ASN A 118 -17.63 -28.57 -25.95
N THR A 119 -16.64 -29.20 -25.31
CA THR A 119 -16.74 -30.63 -24.93
C THR A 119 -17.62 -30.86 -23.70
N ASN A 120 -18.06 -29.81 -23.00
CA ASN A 120 -18.83 -29.87 -21.74
C ASN A 120 -18.15 -30.71 -20.64
N LEU A 121 -16.85 -30.96 -20.74
CA LEU A 121 -16.10 -31.70 -19.73
C LEU A 121 -15.85 -30.81 -18.50
N ASP A 122 -16.35 -31.27 -17.35
CA ASP A 122 -16.14 -30.61 -16.08
C ASP A 122 -14.86 -31.14 -15.42
N VAL A 123 -13.96 -30.24 -15.02
CA VAL A 123 -12.80 -30.57 -14.18
C VAL A 123 -13.26 -30.57 -12.72
N LYS A 124 -13.28 -31.75 -12.10
CA LYS A 124 -13.55 -31.91 -10.67
C LYS A 124 -12.29 -31.58 -9.84
N THR A 125 -12.43 -30.76 -8.82
CA THR A 125 -11.33 -30.37 -7.91
C THR A 125 -11.85 -30.02 -6.51
N THR A 126 -10.97 -29.87 -5.54
CA THR A 126 -11.28 -29.44 -4.16
C THR A 126 -10.83 -28.00 -3.93
N PHE A 127 -11.30 -27.39 -2.85
CA PHE A 127 -10.93 -26.03 -2.43
C PHE A 127 -9.40 -25.81 -2.37
N ASP A 128 -8.66 -26.68 -1.66
CA ASP A 128 -7.20 -26.55 -1.54
C ASP A 128 -6.47 -26.63 -2.87
N LYS A 129 -6.92 -27.54 -3.75
CA LYS A 129 -6.37 -27.70 -5.09
C LYS A 129 -6.70 -26.49 -5.98
N LEU A 130 -7.86 -25.85 -5.76
CA LEU A 130 -8.22 -24.61 -6.45
C LEU A 130 -7.27 -23.49 -6.05
N LYS A 131 -7.19 -23.17 -4.76
CA LYS A 131 -6.33 -22.08 -4.25
C LYS A 131 -4.89 -22.24 -4.75
N LYS A 132 -4.33 -23.46 -4.65
CA LYS A 132 -2.93 -23.72 -5.04
C LYS A 132 -2.67 -23.55 -6.54
N ASN A 133 -3.62 -23.93 -7.40
CA ASN A 133 -3.38 -24.04 -8.84
C ASN A 133 -4.06 -22.96 -9.69
N TYR A 134 -4.96 -22.18 -9.10
CA TYR A 134 -5.76 -21.19 -9.78
C TYR A 134 -5.74 -19.85 -9.03
N THR A 135 -5.73 -18.77 -9.80
CA THR A 135 -5.87 -17.41 -9.31
C THR A 135 -7.25 -16.88 -9.71
N GLN A 136 -8.02 -16.35 -8.76
CA GLN A 136 -9.31 -15.73 -9.05
C GLN A 136 -9.10 -14.41 -9.80
N ILE A 137 -9.88 -14.18 -10.84
CA ILE A 137 -9.80 -13.00 -11.68
C ILE A 137 -11.20 -12.54 -12.09
N LYS A 138 -11.38 -11.25 -12.31
CA LYS A 138 -12.62 -10.66 -12.84
C LYS A 138 -12.70 -10.75 -14.36
N GLN A 139 -11.55 -10.62 -15.02
CA GLN A 139 -11.44 -10.63 -16.47
C GLN A 139 -10.13 -11.28 -16.91
N ASN A 140 -10.08 -11.77 -18.15
CA ASN A 140 -8.88 -12.39 -18.69
C ASN A 140 -7.68 -11.45 -18.62
N THR A 141 -6.51 -12.02 -18.33
CA THR A 141 -5.24 -11.31 -18.31
C THR A 141 -4.11 -12.18 -18.84
N ARG A 142 -2.97 -11.56 -19.14
CA ARG A 142 -1.75 -12.29 -19.50
C ARG A 142 -1.20 -13.00 -18.27
N ASN A 143 -0.67 -14.21 -18.44
CA ASN A 143 -0.01 -14.92 -17.33
C ASN A 143 1.13 -14.08 -16.75
N SER A 144 1.86 -13.34 -17.60
CA SER A 144 2.95 -12.46 -17.15
C SER A 144 2.50 -11.40 -16.15
N THR A 145 1.28 -10.87 -16.25
CA THR A 145 0.75 -9.91 -15.27
C THR A 145 0.59 -10.55 -13.89
N LEU A 146 0.02 -11.75 -13.81
CA LEU A 146 -0.10 -12.47 -12.54
C LEU A 146 1.26 -12.97 -12.04
N SER A 147 2.17 -13.34 -12.94
CA SER A 147 3.53 -13.72 -12.56
C SER A 147 4.30 -12.55 -11.94
N LYS A 148 4.15 -11.32 -12.44
CA LYS A 148 4.75 -10.13 -11.82
C LYS A 148 4.24 -9.94 -10.39
N TYR A 149 2.92 -9.99 -10.20
CA TYR A 149 2.30 -9.92 -8.88
C TYR A 149 2.83 -11.03 -7.95
N ASN A 150 2.79 -12.28 -8.40
CA ASN A 150 3.29 -13.42 -7.62
C ASN A 150 4.78 -13.28 -7.26
N ASN A 151 5.61 -12.88 -8.21
CA ASN A 151 7.05 -12.76 -8.00
C ASN A 151 7.39 -11.64 -7.01
N TYR A 152 6.67 -10.52 -7.06
CA TYR A 152 6.90 -9.40 -6.14
C TYR A 152 6.65 -9.80 -4.68
N PHE A 153 5.58 -10.56 -4.41
CA PHE A 153 5.24 -10.99 -3.05
C PHE A 153 5.80 -12.37 -2.66
N ASN A 154 6.61 -13.01 -3.50
CA ASN A 154 7.03 -14.40 -3.28
C ASN A 154 7.75 -14.60 -1.93
N GLU A 155 8.61 -13.67 -1.54
CA GLU A 155 9.33 -13.71 -0.25
C GLU A 155 8.41 -13.51 0.96
N HIS A 156 7.24 -12.90 0.76
CA HIS A 156 6.27 -12.58 1.81
C HIS A 156 5.08 -13.56 1.82
N ASN A 157 4.99 -14.47 0.86
CA ASN A 157 3.84 -15.36 0.69
C ASN A 157 3.95 -16.61 1.58
N LYS A 158 3.19 -16.60 2.68
CA LYS A 158 3.11 -17.72 3.63
C LYS A 158 1.88 -18.62 3.43
N TYR A 159 1.02 -18.31 2.46
CA TYR A 159 -0.28 -18.97 2.31
C TYR A 159 -0.25 -20.22 1.43
N GLY A 160 0.84 -20.43 0.67
CA GLY A 160 0.94 -21.54 -0.28
C GLY A 160 0.10 -21.38 -1.56
N PHE A 161 -0.58 -20.24 -1.70
CA PHE A 161 -1.28 -19.77 -2.90
C PHE A 161 -1.14 -18.25 -3.02
N LEU A 162 -1.55 -17.66 -4.14
CA LEU A 162 -1.54 -16.21 -4.34
C LEU A 162 -2.87 -15.61 -3.85
N PRO A 163 -2.91 -14.89 -2.71
CA PRO A 163 -4.12 -14.21 -2.27
C PRO A 163 -4.56 -13.17 -3.28
N THR A 164 -5.87 -12.96 -3.41
CA THR A 164 -6.44 -11.93 -4.29
C THR A 164 -7.48 -11.07 -3.58
N HIS A 165 -7.73 -11.32 -2.30
CA HIS A 165 -8.70 -10.62 -1.46
C HIS A 165 -8.06 -10.29 -0.11
N PHE A 166 -8.42 -9.13 0.46
CA PHE A 166 -7.84 -8.65 1.71
C PHE A 166 -8.90 -7.99 2.59
N SER A 167 -8.90 -8.33 3.89
CA SER A 167 -9.88 -7.83 4.87
C SER A 167 -9.63 -6.36 5.26
N LYS A 168 -8.40 -5.89 5.11
CA LYS A 168 -8.01 -4.49 5.29
C LYS A 168 -7.20 -3.95 4.12
N LYS A 169 -7.16 -2.62 4.02
CA LYS A 169 -6.50 -1.85 2.97
C LYS A 169 -5.59 -0.80 3.55
N VAL A 170 -4.63 -0.34 2.76
CA VAL A 170 -3.97 0.94 2.98
C VAL A 170 -4.58 2.00 2.04
N VAL A 171 -4.79 3.21 2.52
CA VAL A 171 -5.31 4.33 1.71
C VAL A 171 -4.31 5.47 1.71
N PHE A 172 -3.96 5.96 0.52
CA PHE A 172 -3.10 7.12 0.32
C PHE A 172 -3.94 8.30 -0.14
N ILE A 173 -3.99 9.36 0.67
CA ILE A 173 -4.56 10.65 0.25
C ILE A 173 -3.47 11.41 -0.50
N ALA A 174 -3.45 11.27 -1.82
CA ALA A 174 -2.39 11.72 -2.70
C ALA A 174 -2.91 12.01 -4.11
N GLY A 175 -2.36 13.03 -4.77
CA GLY A 175 -2.74 13.43 -6.13
C GLY A 175 -2.42 12.39 -7.22
N LYS A 176 -3.11 12.49 -8.37
CA LYS A 176 -2.94 11.58 -9.52
C LYS A 176 -1.49 11.47 -10.00
N THR A 177 -0.75 12.58 -9.97
CA THR A 177 0.65 12.61 -10.40
C THR A 177 1.53 11.63 -9.62
N LEU A 178 1.24 11.40 -8.33
CA LEU A 178 1.97 10.42 -7.51
C LEU A 178 1.55 9.00 -7.84
N TRP A 179 0.24 8.77 -7.99
CA TRP A 179 -0.27 7.49 -8.50
C TRP A 179 0.38 7.10 -9.83
N ASP A 180 0.55 8.06 -10.74
CA ASP A 180 1.18 7.82 -12.04
C ASP A 180 2.65 7.41 -11.91
N LYS A 181 3.34 7.91 -10.86
CA LYS A 181 4.77 7.70 -10.57
C LYS A 181 5.07 6.57 -9.56
N LEU A 182 4.05 5.85 -9.09
CA LEU A 182 4.25 4.74 -8.16
C LEU A 182 5.18 3.67 -8.73
N GLU A 183 6.22 3.35 -7.98
CA GLU A 183 7.09 2.22 -8.25
C GLU A 183 6.32 0.90 -8.06
N ASN A 184 6.65 -0.11 -8.87
CA ASN A 184 6.03 -1.44 -8.83
C ASN A 184 4.48 -1.44 -8.93
N LYS A 185 3.88 -0.38 -9.46
CA LYS A 185 2.41 -0.26 -9.61
C LYS A 185 1.80 -1.43 -10.37
N ASP A 186 2.47 -1.95 -11.40
CA ASP A 186 1.98 -3.09 -12.19
C ASP A 186 2.16 -4.46 -11.50
N CYS A 187 2.83 -4.49 -10.35
CA CYS A 187 3.04 -5.67 -9.52
C CYS A 187 2.15 -5.67 -8.27
N ILE A 188 1.85 -4.49 -7.71
CA ILE A 188 1.06 -4.34 -6.48
C ILE A 188 -0.40 -4.01 -6.86
N PRO A 189 -1.38 -4.87 -6.50
CA PRO A 189 -2.80 -4.59 -6.72
C PRO A 189 -3.24 -3.33 -5.99
N SER A 190 -3.52 -2.27 -6.75
CA SER A 190 -3.90 -0.97 -6.23
C SER A 190 -4.98 -0.32 -7.09
N THR A 191 -5.77 0.57 -6.49
CA THR A 191 -6.86 1.27 -7.18
C THR A 191 -6.77 2.77 -6.96
N TYR A 192 -6.75 3.55 -8.04
CA TYR A 192 -6.93 4.99 -7.99
C TYR A 192 -8.41 5.35 -8.03
N LEU A 193 -8.84 6.16 -7.06
CA LEU A 193 -10.18 6.70 -6.95
C LEU A 193 -10.14 8.20 -7.29
N PRO A 194 -10.56 8.61 -8.51
CA PRO A 194 -10.54 10.01 -8.91
C PRO A 194 -11.56 10.83 -8.10
N ASN A 195 -11.41 12.15 -8.14
CA ASN A 195 -12.44 13.05 -7.62
C ASN A 195 -13.65 13.06 -8.57
N THR A 196 -14.66 12.25 -8.26
CA THR A 196 -15.84 12.05 -9.11
C THR A 196 -16.70 13.29 -9.28
N LYS A 197 -16.60 14.29 -8.38
CA LYS A 197 -17.34 15.55 -8.45
C LYS A 197 -16.92 16.45 -9.63
N GLU A 198 -15.77 16.18 -10.26
CA GLU A 198 -15.21 17.06 -11.29
C GLU A 198 -15.26 16.47 -12.72
N ASP A 199 -15.22 15.13 -12.94
CA ASP A 199 -14.93 14.62 -14.30
C ASP A 199 -15.57 13.26 -14.76
N ASN A 200 -16.62 12.71 -14.12
CA ASN A 200 -17.20 11.40 -14.53
C ASN A 200 -16.16 10.24 -14.66
N GLN A 201 -14.98 10.37 -14.03
CA GLN A 201 -13.90 9.40 -14.15
C GLN A 201 -14.20 8.15 -13.32
N THR A 202 -14.00 6.99 -13.92
CA THR A 202 -14.12 5.70 -13.24
C THR A 202 -12.83 5.33 -12.50
N SER A 203 -12.95 4.51 -11.46
CA SER A 203 -11.78 4.00 -10.71
C SER A 203 -10.79 3.28 -11.64
N ILE A 204 -9.49 3.52 -11.45
CA ILE A 204 -8.43 2.94 -12.29
C ILE A 204 -7.66 1.91 -11.47
N LYS A 205 -7.69 0.64 -11.90
CA LYS A 205 -6.93 -0.45 -11.28
C LYS A 205 -5.55 -0.60 -11.89
N SER A 206 -4.53 -0.83 -11.07
CA SER A 206 -3.19 -1.17 -11.55
C SER A 206 -3.14 -2.55 -12.20
N ILE A 207 -3.92 -3.50 -11.67
CA ILE A 207 -4.12 -4.84 -12.25
C ILE A 207 -5.63 -5.04 -12.48
N PRO A 208 -6.17 -4.67 -13.66
CA PRO A 208 -7.61 -4.69 -13.94
C PRO A 208 -8.28 -6.06 -13.80
N ALA A 209 -7.49 -7.14 -13.88
CA ALA A 209 -7.98 -8.50 -13.76
C ALA A 209 -8.29 -8.93 -12.33
N LEU A 210 -7.81 -8.20 -11.33
CA LEU A 210 -8.11 -8.50 -9.94
C LEU A 210 -9.35 -7.72 -9.48
N GLU A 211 -10.22 -8.40 -8.75
CA GLU A 211 -11.43 -7.78 -8.19
C GLU A 211 -11.11 -6.85 -7.04
N ASP A 212 -10.22 -7.28 -6.15
CA ASP A 212 -9.83 -6.56 -4.97
C ASP A 212 -8.38 -6.04 -5.07
N CYS A 213 -7.97 -5.18 -4.13
CA CYS A 213 -6.65 -4.56 -4.08
C CYS A 213 -6.09 -4.47 -2.65
N LEU A 214 -4.80 -4.18 -2.55
CA LEU A 214 -4.08 -3.92 -1.29
C LEU A 214 -4.18 -2.46 -0.89
N ALA A 215 -4.11 -1.55 -1.88
CA ALA A 215 -4.00 -0.13 -1.65
C ALA A 215 -5.00 0.69 -2.50
N TYR A 216 -5.52 1.76 -1.90
CA TYR A 216 -6.25 2.80 -2.62
C TYR A 216 -5.43 4.09 -2.65
N VAL A 217 -5.50 4.83 -3.76
CA VAL A 217 -4.95 6.18 -3.87
C VAL A 217 -6.05 7.14 -4.30
N THR A 218 -6.21 8.26 -3.61
CA THR A 218 -7.25 9.23 -3.91
C THR A 218 -6.81 10.66 -3.59
N PRO A 219 -7.19 11.68 -4.38
CA PRO A 219 -6.69 13.03 -4.16
C PRO A 219 -7.36 13.76 -2.99
N LYS A 220 -8.52 13.30 -2.51
CA LYS A 220 -9.30 13.97 -1.47
C LYS A 220 -9.79 12.98 -0.43
N TYR A 221 -9.78 13.37 0.84
CA TYR A 221 -10.30 12.56 1.94
C TYR A 221 -11.79 12.29 1.81
N SER A 222 -12.58 13.24 1.29
CA SER A 222 -14.01 13.01 1.06
C SER A 222 -14.28 11.79 0.16
N VAL A 223 -13.43 11.55 -0.85
CA VAL A 223 -13.55 10.37 -1.72
C VAL A 223 -13.18 9.10 -0.94
N CYS A 224 -12.16 9.13 -0.09
CA CYS A 224 -11.84 8.02 0.82
C CYS A 224 -13.02 7.72 1.74
N TYR A 225 -13.67 8.73 2.31
CA TYR A 225 -14.83 8.55 3.17
C TYR A 225 -15.98 7.90 2.40
N ASP A 226 -16.38 8.47 1.27
CA ASP A 226 -17.54 8.04 0.50
C ASP A 226 -17.33 6.64 -0.13
N GLU A 227 -16.16 6.37 -0.69
CA GLU A 227 -15.92 5.14 -1.47
C GLU A 227 -15.33 3.99 -0.67
N ILE A 228 -14.77 4.24 0.52
CA ILE A 228 -14.08 3.23 1.31
C ILE A 228 -14.72 3.10 2.69
N LEU A 229 -14.64 4.17 3.51
CA LEU A 229 -15.04 4.09 4.92
C LEU A 229 -16.55 3.90 5.09
N SER A 230 -17.37 4.69 4.41
CA SER A 230 -18.83 4.64 4.51
C SER A 230 -19.42 3.30 4.00
N LYS A 231 -18.71 2.64 3.07
CA LYS A 231 -19.06 1.32 2.52
C LYS A 231 -18.60 0.16 3.42
N GLY A 232 -17.98 0.46 4.56
CA GLY A 232 -17.52 -0.55 5.51
C GLY A 232 -16.27 -1.31 5.06
N ILE A 233 -15.52 -0.80 4.07
CA ILE A 233 -14.25 -1.40 3.66
C ILE A 233 -13.23 -1.19 4.78
N GLY A 234 -12.65 -2.27 5.29
CA GLY A 234 -11.67 -2.22 6.36
C GLY A 234 -10.40 -1.47 5.94
N VAL A 235 -9.98 -0.50 6.75
CA VAL A 235 -8.73 0.23 6.52
C VAL A 235 -7.78 -0.04 7.69
N ASP A 236 -6.57 -0.47 7.37
CA ASP A 236 -5.49 -0.61 8.35
C ASP A 236 -4.83 0.74 8.60
N THR A 237 -4.47 1.45 7.53
CA THR A 237 -3.70 2.69 7.61
C THR A 237 -4.17 3.69 6.55
N ILE A 238 -4.34 4.95 6.95
CA ILE A 238 -4.46 6.10 6.05
C ILE A 238 -3.15 6.88 6.09
N PHE A 239 -2.58 7.13 4.92
CA PHE A 239 -1.38 7.92 4.72
C PHE A 239 -1.74 9.20 3.96
N VAL A 240 -1.62 10.35 4.59
CA VAL A 240 -1.91 11.66 3.99
C VAL A 240 -0.62 12.26 3.44
N TYR A 241 -0.57 12.52 2.14
CA TYR A 241 0.61 13.04 1.45
C TYR A 241 0.35 14.43 0.89
N ASP A 242 0.75 15.46 1.65
CA ASP A 242 0.80 16.90 1.29
C ASP A 242 -0.40 17.45 0.50
N THR A 243 -1.52 16.75 0.61
CA THR A 243 -2.75 17.00 -0.11
C THR A 243 -3.85 16.91 0.93
N ASP A 244 -4.80 17.84 0.85
CA ASP A 244 -5.98 17.82 1.71
C ASP A 244 -5.67 17.87 3.22
N LEU A 245 -4.56 18.54 3.59
CA LEU A 245 -4.11 18.64 4.98
C LEU A 245 -5.15 19.33 5.90
N ASP A 246 -6.00 20.19 5.34
CA ASP A 246 -7.05 20.89 6.09
C ASP A 246 -8.12 19.92 6.61
N ASN A 247 -8.23 18.73 6.01
CA ASN A 247 -9.14 17.68 6.46
C ASN A 247 -8.54 16.79 7.56
N VAL A 248 -7.26 16.93 7.92
CA VAL A 248 -6.62 16.08 8.96
C VAL A 248 -7.41 16.06 10.28
N PRO A 249 -7.96 17.17 10.82
CA PRO A 249 -8.79 17.12 12.03
C PRO A 249 -9.98 16.17 11.90
N GLN A 250 -10.64 16.15 10.74
CA GLN A 250 -11.73 15.22 10.45
C GLN A 250 -11.22 13.77 10.38
N ILE A 251 -10.10 13.54 9.70
CA ILE A 251 -9.47 12.20 9.62
C ILE A 251 -9.13 11.67 11.02
N ILE A 252 -8.67 12.53 11.93
CA ILE A 252 -8.38 12.16 13.33
C ILE A 252 -9.67 11.74 14.06
N GLN A 253 -10.79 12.43 13.84
CA GLN A 253 -12.07 12.04 14.43
C GLN A 253 -12.54 10.68 13.89
N ASP A 254 -12.50 10.51 12.58
CA ASP A 254 -12.91 9.27 11.90
C ASP A 254 -12.01 8.08 12.27
N LYS A 255 -10.74 8.32 12.62
CA LYS A 255 -9.84 7.29 13.14
C LYS A 255 -10.44 6.52 14.33
N ASN A 256 -11.17 7.20 15.22
CA ASN A 256 -11.77 6.55 16.39
C ASN A 256 -12.95 5.65 16.01
N GLN A 257 -13.72 6.05 15.01
CA GLN A 257 -14.86 5.28 14.50
C GLN A 257 -14.42 4.07 13.68
N TYR A 258 -13.50 4.27 12.74
CA TYR A 258 -13.09 3.25 11.77
C TYR A 258 -11.82 2.47 12.17
N LYS A 259 -11.16 2.86 13.26
CA LYS A 259 -10.04 2.15 13.90
C LYS A 259 -8.83 1.88 12.99
N PHE A 260 -8.51 2.84 12.11
CA PHE A 260 -7.29 2.81 11.29
C PHE A 260 -6.11 3.53 11.97
N ASN A 261 -4.91 3.36 11.44
CA ASN A 261 -3.71 4.11 11.78
C ASN A 261 -3.55 5.33 10.87
N LEU A 262 -2.93 6.40 11.36
CA LEU A 262 -2.80 7.65 10.60
C LEU A 262 -1.34 8.13 10.56
N VAL A 263 -0.84 8.31 9.35
CA VAL A 263 0.46 8.94 9.08
C VAL A 263 0.22 10.15 8.17
N ILE A 264 0.79 11.28 8.54
CA ILE A 264 0.68 12.53 7.81
C ILE A 264 2.09 12.93 7.39
N LEU A 265 2.25 13.21 6.11
CA LEU A 265 3.48 13.70 5.53
C LEU A 265 3.16 15.01 4.83
N SER A 266 3.81 16.11 5.23
CA SER A 266 3.61 17.45 4.68
C SER A 266 4.93 18.07 4.21
N ASN A 267 4.84 19.00 3.25
CA ASN A 267 5.99 19.69 2.65
C ASN A 267 5.76 21.21 2.63
N LYS A 268 5.13 21.73 3.68
CA LYS A 268 4.78 23.16 3.78
C LYS A 268 5.81 23.91 4.62
N VAL A 269 6.23 25.07 4.13
CA VAL A 269 6.99 26.04 4.93
C VAL A 269 6.06 26.62 5.99
N GLY A 270 6.49 26.64 7.25
CA GLY A 270 5.68 27.17 8.35
C GLY A 270 4.51 26.26 8.75
N GLN A 271 4.56 24.97 8.43
CA GLN A 271 3.54 24.01 8.87
C GLN A 271 3.44 24.00 10.39
N GLU A 272 2.26 24.33 10.91
CA GLU A 272 1.96 24.23 12.33
C GLU A 272 1.69 22.79 12.74
N LYS A 273 2.02 22.49 14.00
CA LYS A 273 1.72 21.21 14.64
C LYS A 273 0.21 21.03 14.74
N ILE A 274 -0.28 19.90 14.27
CA ILE A 274 -1.68 19.51 14.43
C ILE A 274 -1.88 18.87 15.81
N ASN A 275 -2.91 19.29 16.53
CA ASN A 275 -3.23 18.75 17.85
C ASN A 275 -3.51 17.24 17.78
N GLY A 276 -3.00 16.50 18.76
CA GLY A 276 -3.13 15.03 18.81
C GLY A 276 -2.13 14.25 17.96
N THR A 277 -1.20 14.92 17.29
CA THR A 277 -0.13 14.28 16.51
C THR A 277 1.23 14.34 17.22
N LEU A 278 2.05 13.32 17.00
CA LEU A 278 3.49 13.39 17.22
C LEU A 278 4.11 14.05 15.99
N PHE A 279 4.52 15.31 16.15
CA PHE A 279 4.98 16.16 15.06
C PHE A 279 6.51 16.18 14.97
N TRP A 280 7.03 15.96 13.77
CA TRP A 280 8.45 16.01 13.44
C TRP A 280 8.69 17.02 12.33
N ASN A 281 9.43 18.09 12.61
CA ASN A 281 9.78 19.10 11.61
C ASN A 281 11.27 19.03 11.30
N TRP A 282 11.62 18.45 10.16
CA TRP A 282 13.01 18.21 9.79
C TRP A 282 13.86 19.48 9.71
N LYS A 283 13.27 20.64 9.38
CA LYS A 283 14.01 21.91 9.37
C LYS A 283 14.41 22.34 10.78
N ASN A 284 13.54 22.16 11.76
CA ASN A 284 13.82 22.53 13.15
C ASN A 284 14.86 21.58 13.75
N GLU A 285 14.73 20.28 13.49
CA GLU A 285 15.71 19.28 13.91
C GLU A 285 17.10 19.58 13.32
N GLU A 286 17.18 19.99 12.05
CA GLU A 286 18.44 20.41 11.43
C GLU A 286 19.06 21.63 12.14
N ILE A 287 18.24 22.63 12.54
CA ILE A 287 18.70 23.84 13.24
C ILE A 287 19.18 23.50 14.65
N GLU A 288 18.39 22.78 15.44
CA GLU A 288 18.74 22.39 16.82
C GLU A 288 20.05 21.58 16.84
N LEU A 289 20.28 20.73 15.84
CA LEU A 289 21.53 19.99 15.70
C LEU A 289 22.74 20.87 15.41
N ILE A 290 22.57 21.94 14.62
CA ILE A 290 23.65 22.90 14.32
C ILE A 290 23.97 23.73 15.56
N GLU A 291 22.94 24.21 16.26
CA GLU A 291 23.09 25.03 17.47
C GLU A 291 23.79 24.23 18.57
N ASN A 292 23.33 23.01 18.85
CA ASN A 292 23.96 22.12 19.84
C ASN A 292 25.43 21.80 19.53
N LYS A 293 25.81 21.75 18.25
CA LYS A 293 27.23 21.60 17.85
C LYS A 293 28.05 22.85 18.08
N GLN A 294 27.50 24.03 17.86
CA GLN A 294 28.20 25.28 18.12
C GLN A 294 28.45 25.45 19.62
N THR A 295 27.52 25.02 20.47
CA THR A 295 27.68 25.00 21.93
C THR A 295 28.78 24.04 22.39
N LEU A 296 28.90 22.86 21.76
CA LEU A 296 29.95 21.89 22.06
C LEU A 296 31.35 22.27 21.53
N LEU A 297 31.44 23.20 20.57
CA LEU A 297 32.70 23.71 20.03
C LEU A 297 33.14 25.03 20.69
N SER A 298 32.30 25.63 21.53
CA SER A 298 32.57 26.84 22.30
C SER A 298 32.91 26.58 23.77
N HIS A 299 33.10 25.30 24.12
CA HIS A 299 33.58 24.80 25.41
C HIS A 299 34.78 23.88 25.20
#